data_AF-A0A442E1C6-F1
#
_entry.id   AF-A0A442E1C6-F1
#
_cell.length_a   1.000
_cell.length_b   1.000
_cell.length_c   1.000
_cell.angle_alpha   90.00
_cell.angle_beta   90.00
_cell.angle_gamma   90.00
#
_symmetry.space_group_name_H-M   'P 1'
#
loop_
_entity.id
_entity.type
_entity.pdbx_description
1 polymer ?
#
loop_
_entity_poly.entity_id
_entity_poly.type
_entity_poly.pdbx_seq_one_letter_code
_entity_poly.pdbx_strand_id
1 'polypeptide(L)'
;MTGPVSLVELGAGTAQKTTLLINAYMENHGSTSYAAIDINRSILEEAAENLLSMTPDLNFTGIIGVYQTGLEHAATVTGQKLLVCLGASVGNMYDDELHGLLHSVRSLFSLGDYFLVGIDLGKS
;
A
#
# COMPACT_ATOMS: atom_id res chain seq x y z
N MET A 1 -8.23 -7.11 -14.79
CA MET A 1 -7.03 -7.21 -13.95
C MET A 1 -6.16 -6.01 -14.27
N THR A 2 -5.51 -5.42 -13.27
CA THR A 2 -4.68 -4.21 -13.36
C THR A 2 -3.37 -4.40 -14.12
N GLY A 3 -2.96 -5.65 -14.38
CA GLY A 3 -1.67 -5.97 -15.01
C GLY A 3 -0.52 -5.94 -13.99
N PRO A 4 0.75 -6.05 -14.42
CA PRO A 4 1.89 -5.94 -13.53
C PRO A 4 2.01 -4.52 -12.98
N VAL A 5 1.98 -4.38 -11.65
CA VAL A 5 2.09 -3.09 -10.96
C VAL A 5 2.97 -3.22 -9.72
N SER A 6 3.51 -2.09 -9.27
CA SER A 6 4.10 -1.93 -7.95
C SER A 6 2.99 -1.74 -6.91
N LEU A 7 2.98 -2.56 -5.87
CA LEU A 7 2.01 -2.45 -4.78
C LEU A 7 2.48 -1.39 -3.79
N VAL A 8 1.61 -0.45 -3.43
CA VAL A 8 1.88 0.58 -2.42
C VAL A 8 0.78 0.51 -1.37
N GLU A 9 1.09 0.28 -0.10
CA GLU A 9 0.08 0.20 0.96
C GLU A 9 0.22 1.33 1.99
N LEU A 10 -0.92 1.96 2.30
CA LEU A 10 -1.04 2.97 3.35
C LEU A 10 -1.49 2.36 4.67
N GLY A 11 -0.71 2.56 5.72
CA GLY A 11 -1.00 2.00 7.04
C GLY A 11 -0.99 0.48 6.99
N ALA A 12 0.08 -0.08 6.45
CA ALA A 12 0.20 -1.51 6.16
C ALA A 12 0.06 -2.40 7.40
N GLY A 13 0.33 -1.87 8.59
CA GLY A 13 0.40 -2.69 9.79
C GLY A 13 1.41 -3.83 9.58
N THR A 14 1.07 -5.03 10.08
CA THR A 14 1.89 -6.23 9.88
C THR A 14 1.73 -6.87 8.49
N ALA A 15 1.03 -6.21 7.56
CA ALA A 15 0.80 -6.62 6.17
C ALA A 15 0.12 -8.00 5.97
N GLN A 16 -0.46 -8.61 7.01
CA GLN A 16 -1.05 -9.97 6.93
C GLN A 16 -2.12 -10.12 5.85
N LYS A 17 -3.01 -9.13 5.68
CA LYS A 17 -4.04 -9.16 4.64
C LYS A 17 -3.43 -8.99 3.26
N THR A 18 -2.43 -8.13 3.17
CA THR A 18 -1.76 -7.76 1.92
C THR A 18 -0.87 -8.86 1.41
N THR A 19 -0.37 -9.77 2.27
CA THR A 19 0.32 -11.00 1.85
C THR A 19 -0.49 -11.79 0.82
N LEU A 20 -1.82 -11.87 0.96
CA LEU A 20 -2.66 -12.56 -0.02
C LEU A 20 -2.64 -11.88 -1.39
N LEU A 21 -2.65 -10.55 -1.40
CA LEU A 21 -2.57 -9.76 -2.62
C LEU A 21 -1.18 -9.90 -3.26
N ILE A 22 -0.12 -9.78 -2.46
CA ILE A 22 1.28 -9.94 -2.89
C ILE A 22 1.47 -11.31 -3.56
N ASN A 23 1.03 -12.40 -2.91
CA ASN A 23 1.15 -13.75 -3.45
C ASN A 23 0.42 -13.89 -4.80
N ALA A 24 -0.80 -13.35 -4.91
CA ALA A 24 -1.54 -13.39 -6.17
C ALA A 24 -0.81 -12.63 -7.29
N TYR A 25 -0.16 -11.50 -6.99
CA TYR A 25 0.66 -10.79 -7.98
C TYR A 25 1.92 -11.59 -8.35
N MET A 26 2.59 -12.18 -7.38
CA MET A 26 3.79 -12.98 -7.63
C MET A 26 3.50 -14.21 -8.49
N GLU A 27 2.38 -14.90 -8.24
CA GLU A 27 1.94 -16.05 -9.04
C GLU A 27 1.62 -15.69 -10.50
N ASN A 28 1.05 -14.51 -10.74
CA ASN A 28 0.60 -14.10 -12.07
C ASN A 28 1.64 -13.29 -12.86
N HIS A 29 2.57 -12.62 -12.18
CA HIS A 29 3.47 -11.62 -12.79
C HIS A 29 4.95 -11.79 -12.39
N GLY A 30 5.29 -12.70 -11.47
CA GLY A 30 6.66 -12.94 -11.03
C GLY A 30 7.15 -11.93 -9.99
N SER A 31 8.39 -11.45 -10.14
CA SER A 31 8.98 -10.51 -9.17
C SER A 31 8.08 -9.28 -9.01
N THR A 32 7.73 -9.00 -7.76
CA THR A 32 6.76 -7.95 -7.39
C THR A 32 7.44 -6.95 -6.47
N SER A 33 7.20 -5.66 -6.71
CA SER A 33 7.63 -4.58 -5.81
C SER A 33 6.49 -4.22 -4.87
N TYR A 34 6.81 -4.09 -3.59
CA TYR A 34 5.87 -3.73 -2.55
C TYR A 34 6.46 -2.64 -1.63
N ALA A 35 5.77 -1.52 -1.53
CA ALA A 35 6.12 -0.41 -0.66
C ALA A 35 5.08 -0.27 0.46
N ALA A 36 5.51 -0.40 1.71
CA ALA A 36 4.68 -0.25 2.89
C ALA A 36 4.92 1.13 3.53
N ILE A 37 3.85 1.92 3.71
CA ILE A 37 3.90 3.22 4.40
C ILE A 37 3.29 3.06 5.78
N ASP A 38 4.05 3.42 6.82
CA ASP A 38 3.56 3.48 8.20
C ASP A 38 4.33 4.52 9.02
N ILE A 39 3.70 5.07 10.06
CA ILE A 39 4.38 5.98 11.00
C ILE A 39 5.29 5.21 11.96
N ASN A 40 5.02 3.92 12.18
CA ASN A 40 5.73 3.10 13.14
C ASN A 40 6.80 2.24 12.45
N ARG A 41 8.07 2.58 12.69
CA ARG A 41 9.23 1.83 12.19
C ARG A 41 9.17 0.34 12.56
N SER A 42 8.83 0.02 13.81
CA SER A 42 8.84 -1.38 14.28
C SER A 42 7.79 -2.23 13.57
N ILE A 43 6.66 -1.63 13.17
CA ILE A 43 5.64 -2.29 12.36
C ILE A 43 6.19 -2.62 10.96
N LEU A 44 6.91 -1.68 10.34
CA LEU A 44 7.53 -1.91 9.03
C LEU A 44 8.62 -2.98 9.09
N GLU A 45 9.41 -3.00 10.16
CA GLU A 45 10.43 -4.04 10.40
C GLU A 45 9.77 -5.41 10.56
N GLU A 46 8.72 -5.53 11.38
CA GLU A 46 7.95 -6.76 11.54
C GLU A 46 7.30 -7.23 10.22
N ALA A 47 6.74 -6.29 9.44
CA ALA A 47 6.19 -6.60 8.13
C ALA A 47 7.26 -7.11 7.15
N ALA A 48 8.44 -6.50 7.15
CA ALA A 48 9.57 -6.94 6.32
C ALA A 48 10.03 -8.36 6.70
N GLU A 49 10.22 -8.63 7.99
CA GLU A 49 10.62 -9.96 8.48
C GLU A 49 9.60 -11.04 8.08
N ASN A 50 8.32 -10.77 8.32
CA ASN A 50 7.25 -11.69 7.97
C ASN A 50 7.22 -11.94 6.46
N LEU A 51 7.16 -10.89 5.64
CA LEU A 51 7.01 -11.03 4.19
C LEU A 51 8.24 -11.65 3.53
N LEU A 52 9.44 -11.20 3.86
CA LEU A 52 10.67 -11.68 3.23
C LEU A 52 11.02 -13.13 3.63
N SER A 53 10.57 -13.58 4.81
CA SER A 53 10.70 -15.00 5.19
C SER A 53 9.83 -15.94 4.35
N MET A 54 8.68 -15.45 3.86
CA MET A 54 7.71 -16.22 3.07
C MET A 54 7.86 -16.02 1.56
N THR A 55 8.36 -14.85 1.15
CA THR A 55 8.43 -14.42 -0.26
C THR A 55 9.81 -13.81 -0.57
N PRO A 56 10.87 -14.64 -0.73
CA PRO A 56 12.24 -14.15 -0.89
C PRO A 56 12.46 -13.27 -2.14
N ASP A 57 11.64 -13.45 -3.18
CA ASP A 57 11.69 -12.70 -4.44
C ASP A 57 10.90 -11.37 -4.40
N LEU A 58 10.33 -11.02 -3.26
CA LEU A 58 9.62 -9.76 -3.04
C LEU A 58 10.63 -8.61 -2.89
N ASN A 59 10.47 -7.58 -3.71
CA ASN A 59 11.22 -6.34 -3.52
C ASN A 59 10.46 -5.41 -2.54
N PHE A 60 10.82 -5.51 -1.25
CA PHE A 60 10.18 -4.75 -0.17
C PHE A 60 10.83 -3.38 0.06
N THR A 61 10.02 -2.33 0.20
CA THR A 61 10.44 -0.99 0.62
C THR A 61 9.59 -0.49 1.78
N GLY A 62 10.20 -0.25 2.94
CA GLY A 62 9.53 0.40 4.08
C GLY A 62 9.68 1.92 4.03
N ILE A 63 8.56 2.65 4.08
CA ILE A 63 8.51 4.11 4.03
C ILE A 63 7.96 4.62 5.36
N ILE A 64 8.82 5.22 6.19
CA ILE A 64 8.41 5.81 7.47
C ILE A 64 7.86 7.20 7.22
N GLY A 65 6.57 7.39 7.50
CA GLY A 65 5.94 8.70 7.35
C GLY A 65 4.44 8.66 7.55
N VAL A 66 3.86 9.86 7.67
CA VAL A 66 2.42 10.04 7.55
C VAL A 66 2.00 9.81 6.09
N TYR A 67 0.70 9.61 5.84
CA TYR A 67 0.21 9.26 4.51
C TYR A 67 0.65 10.24 3.42
N GLN A 68 0.62 11.55 3.68
CA GLN A 68 0.97 12.54 2.67
C GLN A 68 2.45 12.45 2.26
N THR A 69 3.38 12.51 3.20
CA THR A 69 4.82 12.40 2.90
C THR A 69 5.22 11.00 2.43
N GLY A 70 4.51 9.97 2.90
CA GLY A 70 4.68 8.60 2.42
C GLY A 70 4.27 8.44 0.96
N LEU A 71 3.16 9.05 0.54
CA LEU A 71 2.71 9.06 -0.85
C LEU A 71 3.69 9.79 -1.78
N GLU A 72 4.26 10.91 -1.34
CA GLU A 72 5.30 11.63 -2.09
C GLU A 72 6.51 10.72 -2.36
N HIS A 73 6.94 9.94 -1.38
CA HIS A 73 8.02 8.98 -1.55
C HIS A 73 7.59 7.81 -2.46
N ALA A 74 6.39 7.27 -2.27
CA ALA A 74 5.88 6.17 -3.09
C ALA A 74 5.65 6.57 -4.56
N ALA A 75 5.42 7.87 -4.84
CA ALA A 75 5.34 8.38 -6.20
C ALA A 75 6.65 8.24 -6.98
N THR A 76 7.79 8.13 -6.28
CA THR A 76 9.11 7.88 -6.90
C THR A 76 9.33 6.41 -7.26
N VAL A 77 8.47 5.50 -6.81
CA VAL A 77 8.51 4.08 -7.19
C VAL A 77 8.20 3.96 -8.69
N THR A 78 9.06 3.24 -9.39
CA THR A 78 8.97 3.07 -10.84
C THR A 78 7.80 2.16 -11.22
N GLY A 79 7.26 2.39 -12.43
CA GLY A 79 6.17 1.61 -12.99
C GLY A 79 4.76 2.07 -12.59
N GLN A 80 3.78 1.36 -13.12
CA GLN A 80 2.38 1.54 -12.72
C GLN A 80 2.20 1.07 -11.28
N LYS A 81 1.40 1.78 -10.51
CA LYS A 81 1.18 1.53 -9.09
C LYS A 81 -0.26 1.10 -8.82
N LEU A 82 -0.42 0.17 -7.90
CA LEU A 82 -1.68 -0.07 -7.22
C LEU A 82 -1.53 0.44 -5.79
N LEU A 83 -2.17 1.57 -5.50
CA LEU A 83 -2.32 2.03 -4.12
C LEU A 83 -3.37 1.16 -3.42
N VAL A 84 -3.05 0.72 -2.22
CA VAL A 84 -3.84 -0.19 -1.41
C VAL A 84 -4.11 0.48 -0.07
N CYS A 85 -5.38 0.54 0.32
CA CYS A 85 -5.77 0.98 1.64
C CYS A 85 -6.87 0.05 2.16
N LEU A 86 -6.49 -0.91 3.01
CA LEU A 86 -7.38 -1.97 3.47
C LEU A 86 -7.81 -1.76 4.93
N GLY A 87 -9.12 -1.67 5.15
CA GLY A 87 -9.71 -1.73 6.48
C GLY A 87 -9.81 -0.38 7.19
N ALA A 88 -9.69 -0.42 8.52
CA ALA A 88 -10.04 0.70 9.40
C ALA A 88 -9.19 1.96 9.20
N SER A 89 -8.03 1.87 8.54
CA SER A 89 -7.16 3.01 8.27
C SER A 89 -7.86 4.11 7.47
N VAL A 90 -8.74 3.77 6.51
CA VAL A 90 -9.59 4.76 5.81
C VAL A 90 -10.85 5.09 6.60
N GLY A 91 -11.48 4.08 7.21
CA GLY A 91 -12.74 4.25 7.94
C GLY A 91 -12.62 5.09 9.21
N ASN A 92 -11.41 5.27 9.74
CA ASN A 92 -11.12 6.09 10.92
C ASN A 92 -10.62 7.50 10.58
N MET A 93 -10.47 7.84 9.29
CA MET A 93 -10.06 9.19 8.88
C MET A 93 -11.21 10.18 9.09
N TYR A 94 -10.88 11.39 9.53
CA TYR A 94 -11.80 12.51 9.43
C TYR A 94 -12.01 12.93 7.96
N ASP A 95 -13.11 13.61 7.65
CA ASP A 95 -13.46 14.00 6.28
C ASP A 95 -12.37 14.84 5.59
N ASP A 96 -11.68 15.69 6.35
CA ASP A 96 -10.57 16.52 5.87
C ASP A 96 -9.31 15.69 5.58
N GLU A 97 -8.99 14.70 6.41
CA GLU A 97 -7.90 13.75 6.17
C GLU A 97 -8.15 12.91 4.92
N LEU A 98 -9.38 12.41 4.74
CA LEU A 98 -9.76 11.65 3.56
C LEU A 98 -9.71 12.50 2.28
N HIS A 99 -10.21 13.73 2.33
CA HIS A 99 -10.08 14.66 1.20
C HIS A 99 -8.62 14.97 0.86
N GLY A 100 -7.78 15.23 1.87
CA GLY A 100 -6.35 15.46 1.69
C GLY A 100 -5.64 14.25 1.06
N LEU A 101 -5.99 13.05 1.50
CA LEU A 101 -5.50 11.80 0.94
C LEU A 101 -5.89 11.67 -0.54
N LEU A 102 -7.18 11.75 -0.85
CA LEU A 102 -7.69 11.61 -2.23
C LEU A 102 -7.10 12.66 -3.17
N HIS A 103 -6.92 13.90 -2.68
CA HIS A 103 -6.25 14.95 -3.44
C HIS A 103 -4.79 14.59 -3.75
N SER A 104 -4.05 14.12 -2.74
CA SER A 104 -2.65 13.70 -2.88
C SER A 104 -2.50 12.54 -3.86
N VAL A 105 -3.37 11.52 -3.75
CA VAL A 105 -3.41 10.39 -4.69
C VAL A 105 -3.64 10.90 -6.11
N ARG A 106 -4.64 11.75 -6.33
CA ARG A 106 -4.92 12.32 -7.65
C ARG A 106 -3.76 13.14 -8.22
N SER A 107 -3.00 13.85 -7.37
CA SER A 107 -1.88 14.67 -7.84
C SER A 107 -0.60 13.89 -8.11
N LEU A 108 -0.37 12.80 -7.39
CA LEU A 108 0.90 12.06 -7.41
C LEU A 108 0.85 10.83 -8.32
N PHE A 109 -0.34 10.29 -8.58
CA PHE A 109 -0.51 9.06 -9.36
C PHE A 109 -0.81 9.38 -10.82
N SER A 110 -0.28 8.55 -11.71
CA SER A 110 -0.37 8.72 -13.16
C SER A 110 -1.57 8.00 -13.75
N LEU A 111 -1.94 8.35 -14.98
CA LEU A 111 -2.93 7.59 -15.75
C LEU A 111 -2.48 6.12 -15.85
N GLY A 112 -3.35 5.19 -15.47
CA GLY A 112 -3.05 3.75 -15.44
C GLY A 112 -2.53 3.24 -14.10
N ASP A 113 -2.32 4.12 -13.11
CA ASP A 113 -2.27 3.70 -11.72
C ASP A 113 -3.69 3.41 -11.20
N TYR A 114 -3.77 2.57 -10.17
CA TYR A 114 -5.02 2.08 -9.60
C TYR A 114 -5.09 2.37 -8.10
N PHE A 115 -6.31 2.43 -7.57
CA PHE A 115 -6.56 2.57 -6.15
C PHE A 115 -7.56 1.50 -5.68
N LEU A 116 -7.10 0.64 -4.76
CA LEU A 116 -7.92 -0.36 -4.08
C LEU A 116 -8.20 0.10 -2.66
N VAL A 117 -9.47 0.34 -2.36
CA VAL A 117 -9.93 0.79 -1.04
C VAL A 117 -10.91 -0.22 -0.47
N GLY A 118 -10.61 -0.71 0.74
CA GLY A 118 -11.54 -1.50 1.54
C GLY A 118 -12.22 -0.60 2.57
N ILE A 119 -13.52 -0.33 2.39
CA ILE A 119 -14.33 0.46 3.32
C ILE A 119 -15.25 -0.49 4.09
N ASP A 120 -15.25 -0.41 5.42
CA ASP A 120 -16.23 -1.13 6.23
C ASP A 120 -17.56 -0.39 6.21
N LEU A 121 -18.65 -1.13 6.00
CA LEU A 121 -19.98 -0.57 6.05
C LEU A 121 -20.49 -0.70 7.48
N GLY A 122 -20.74 0.43 8.13
CA GLY A 122 -21.40 0.45 9.43
C GLY A 122 -22.67 -0.39 9.37
N LYS A 123 -22.78 -1.37 10.26
CA LYS A 123 -24.03 -2.12 10.42
C LYS A 123 -25.01 -1.20 11.15
N SER A 124 -26.02 -0.72 10.44
CA SER A 124 -27.19 -0.04 11.00
C SER A 124 -28.16 -1.04 11.62
#